data_AF-A0A1A0K5A7-F1
#
_entry.id   AF-A0A1A0K5A7-F1
#
_cell.length_a   1.000
_cell.length_b   1.000
_cell.length_c   1.000
_cell.angle_alpha   90.00
_cell.angle_beta   90.00
_cell.angle_gamma   90.00
#
_symmetry.space_group_name_H-M   'P 1'
#
loop_
_entity.id
_entity.type
_entity.pdbx_description
1 polymer ?
#
loop_
_entity_poly.entity_id
_entity_poly.type
_entity_poly.pdbx_seq_one_letter_code
_entity_poly.pdbx_strand_id
1 'polypeptide(L)'
;MTLDLSGAPVVRSTGGESDWYTPLSQRHAEILLLLHRHGRRGMSVTELSTAVHGDPDHAVAIRAELSRLRRILGSVIESRPYRISAAVEFTLELGYCDTLADYAVLREANAPPENDEFRRRPHG
;
A
#
# COMPACT_ATOMS: atom_id res chain seq x y z
N MET A 1 2.64 -8.61 -12.18
CA MET A 1 1.98 -7.29 -12.15
C MET A 1 2.98 -6.29 -11.59
N THR A 2 3.15 -5.15 -12.24
CA THR A 2 4.16 -4.16 -11.88
C THR A 2 3.48 -2.82 -11.59
N LEU A 3 3.84 -2.19 -10.48
CA LEU A 3 3.51 -0.79 -10.22
C LEU A 3 4.68 0.07 -10.69
N ASP A 4 4.46 0.79 -11.79
CA ASP A 4 5.41 1.76 -12.35
C ASP A 4 5.17 3.14 -11.73
N LEU A 5 6.22 3.64 -11.10
CA LEU A 5 6.32 4.91 -10.38
C LEU A 5 7.42 5.80 -10.98
N SER A 6 7.97 5.45 -12.15
CA SER A 6 8.97 6.26 -12.87
C SER A 6 8.43 7.62 -13.36
N GLY A 7 7.12 7.84 -13.25
CA GLY A 7 6.42 9.06 -13.59
C GLY A 7 5.05 9.11 -12.93
N ALA A 8 4.00 9.46 -13.69
CA ALA A 8 2.63 9.32 -13.18
C ALA A 8 2.36 7.84 -12.85
N PRO A 9 1.78 7.50 -11.67
CA PRO A 9 1.64 6.11 -11.28
C PRO A 9 0.78 5.28 -12.25
N VAL A 10 1.28 4.12 -12.66
CA VAL A 10 0.58 3.20 -13.56
C VAL A 10 0.75 1.78 -13.04
N VAL A 11 -0.30 0.96 -13.13
CA VAL A 11 -0.16 -0.49 -12.98
C VAL A 11 -0.12 -1.14 -14.34
N ARG A 12 0.87 -2.02 -14.55
CA ARG A 12 1.00 -2.89 -15.70
C ARG A 12 0.74 -4.33 -15.28
N SER A 13 -0.17 -4.99 -15.96
CA SER A 13 -0.35 -6.44 -15.87
C SER A 13 0.23 -7.07 -17.11
N THR A 14 1.25 -7.90 -16.93
CA THR A 14 1.92 -8.65 -17.99
C THR A 14 1.88 -10.14 -17.67
N GLY A 15 1.77 -11.00 -18.69
CA GLY A 15 1.80 -12.46 -18.53
C GLY A 15 0.46 -13.09 -18.12
N GLY A 16 -0.64 -12.34 -18.24
CA GLY A 16 -2.00 -12.87 -18.20
C GLY A 16 -2.53 -13.19 -19.60
N GLU A 17 -3.85 -13.38 -19.72
CA GLU A 17 -4.52 -13.61 -21.02
C GLU A 17 -4.40 -12.41 -21.97
N SER A 18 -4.25 -11.21 -21.41
CA SER A 18 -3.90 -9.99 -22.13
C SER A 18 -3.02 -9.08 -21.28
N ASP A 19 -2.06 -8.44 -21.93
CA ASP A 19 -1.28 -7.37 -21.32
C ASP A 19 -2.12 -6.09 -21.29
N TRP A 20 -2.14 -5.41 -20.15
CA TRP A 20 -2.83 -4.15 -19.98
C TRP A 20 -2.10 -3.22 -19.02
N TYR A 21 -2.38 -1.93 -19.15
CA TYR A 21 -1.92 -0.93 -18.22
C TYR A 21 -3.04 0.03 -17.87
N THR A 22 -3.01 0.58 -16.66
CA THR A 22 -4.01 1.55 -16.20
C THR A 22 -3.37 2.61 -15.31
N PRO A 23 -3.58 3.90 -15.60
CA PRO A 23 -3.16 4.98 -14.72
C PRO A 23 -3.84 4.89 -13.35
N LEU A 24 -3.09 5.25 -12.32
CA LEU A 24 -3.56 5.35 -10.94
C LEU A 24 -3.48 6.78 -10.44
N SER A 25 -4.35 7.11 -9.49
CA SER A 25 -4.12 8.28 -8.64
C SER A 25 -2.91 8.03 -7.75
N GLN A 26 -2.30 9.11 -7.26
CA GLN A 26 -1.22 9.04 -6.28
C GLN A 26 -1.65 8.27 -5.02
N ARG A 27 -2.88 8.50 -4.56
CA ARG A 27 -3.45 7.81 -3.40
C ARG A 27 -3.58 6.30 -3.59
N HIS A 28 -4.00 5.86 -4.77
CA HIS A 28 -4.05 4.43 -5.08
C HIS A 28 -2.64 3.80 -5.09
N ALA A 29 -1.65 4.51 -5.62
CA ALA A 29 -0.26 4.05 -5.61
C ALA A 29 0.31 3.95 -4.19
N GLU A 30 0.06 4.94 -3.34
CA GLU A 30 0.44 4.93 -1.91
C GLU A 30 -0.12 3.71 -1.18
N ILE A 31 -1.40 3.39 -1.38
CA ILE A 31 -2.03 2.22 -0.78
C ILE A 31 -1.36 0.93 -1.25
N LEU A 32 -1.11 0.78 -2.56
CA LEU A 32 -0.46 -0.42 -3.10
C LEU A 32 0.98 -0.59 -2.57
N LEU A 33 1.74 0.50 -2.47
CA LEU A 33 3.07 0.51 -1.88
C LEU A 33 3.06 0.04 -0.42
N LEU A 34 2.15 0.58 0.39
CA LEU A 34 1.97 0.19 1.79
C LEU A 34 1.64 -1.31 1.91
N LEU A 35 0.70 -1.81 1.09
CA LEU A 35 0.32 -3.22 1.09
C LEU A 35 1.47 -4.13 0.63
N HIS A 36 2.22 -3.74 -0.40
CA HIS A 36 3.39 -4.48 -0.88
C HIS A 36 4.46 -4.59 0.21
N ARG A 37 4.79 -3.47 0.86
CA ARG A 37 5.77 -3.40 1.95
C ARG A 37 5.36 -4.25 3.16
N HIS A 38 4.09 -4.23 3.54
CA HIS A 38 3.61 -5.03 4.67
C HIS A 38 3.50 -6.53 4.36
N GLY A 39 3.54 -6.89 3.08
CA GLY A 39 3.54 -8.26 2.60
C GLY A 39 2.35 -9.06 3.13
N ARG A 40 2.60 -10.30 3.54
CA ARG A 40 1.57 -11.26 3.94
C ARG A 40 0.81 -10.86 5.21
N ARG A 41 1.42 -10.05 6.10
CA ARG A 41 0.76 -9.55 7.31
C ARG A 41 -0.46 -8.71 6.93
N GLY A 42 -0.38 -7.98 5.82
CA GLY A 42 -1.40 -7.02 5.42
C GLY A 42 -1.58 -5.87 6.41
N MET A 43 -2.60 -5.05 6.13
CA MET A 43 -2.99 -3.90 6.93
C MET A 43 -4.51 -3.84 7.11
N SER A 44 -4.93 -3.44 8.29
CA SER A 44 -6.30 -3.01 8.55
C SER A 44 -6.60 -1.67 7.87
N VAL A 45 -7.89 -1.33 7.78
CA VAL A 45 -8.33 -0.02 7.26
C VAL A 45 -7.80 1.13 8.11
N THR A 46 -7.75 0.94 9.43
CA THR A 46 -7.28 1.94 10.38
C THR A 46 -5.77 2.14 10.25
N GLU A 47 -4.97 1.07 10.13
CA GLU A 47 -3.53 1.20 9.85
C GLU A 47 -3.27 1.91 8.52
N LEU A 48 -4.04 1.59 7.47
CA LEU A 48 -3.96 2.27 6.19
C LEU A 48 -4.34 3.76 6.30
N SER A 49 -5.39 4.08 7.05
CA SER A 49 -5.82 5.46 7.29
C SER A 49 -4.70 6.25 7.97
N THR A 50 -4.16 5.73 9.07
CA THR A 50 -3.08 6.39 9.81
C THR A 50 -1.83 6.55 8.95
N ALA A 51 -1.43 5.55 8.19
CA ALA A 51 -0.24 5.65 7.33
C ALA A 51 -0.42 6.72 6.23
N VAL A 52 -1.63 6.84 5.68
CA VAL A 52 -1.91 7.68 4.51
C VAL A 52 -2.31 9.11 4.87
N HIS A 53 -2.98 9.30 6.01
CA HIS A 53 -3.55 10.58 6.43
C HIS A 53 -2.97 11.10 7.75
N GLY A 54 -2.26 10.27 8.52
CA GLY A 54 -1.76 10.60 9.86
C GLY A 54 -2.72 10.23 10.99
N ASP A 55 -3.98 9.86 10.69
CA ASP A 55 -5.00 9.52 11.69
C ASP A 55 -5.93 8.37 11.22
N PRO A 56 -6.65 7.69 12.14
CA PRO A 56 -7.54 6.57 11.79
C PRO A 56 -8.95 6.98 11.31
N ASP A 57 -9.31 8.27 11.29
CA ASP A 57 -10.68 8.75 11.08
C ASP A 57 -11.10 8.73 9.60
N HIS A 58 -10.16 8.45 8.69
CA HIS A 58 -10.40 8.36 7.25
C HIS A 58 -10.71 6.93 6.76
N ALA A 59 -11.17 6.05 7.64
CA ALA A 59 -11.48 4.66 7.30
C ALA A 59 -12.53 4.48 6.19
N VAL A 60 -13.48 5.41 6.04
CA VAL A 60 -14.47 5.38 4.95
C VAL A 60 -13.82 5.74 3.61
N ALA A 61 -12.99 6.77 3.59
CA ALA A 61 -12.24 7.17 2.39
C ALA A 61 -11.31 6.03 1.93
N ILE A 62 -10.55 5.42 2.85
CA ILE A 62 -9.68 4.27 2.54
C ILE A 62 -10.47 3.10 1.95
N ARG A 63 -11.65 2.76 2.49
CA ARG A 63 -12.50 1.71 1.90
C ARG A 63 -12.96 2.07 0.48
N ALA A 64 -13.25 3.34 0.22
CA ALA A 64 -13.61 3.80 -1.11
C ALA A 64 -12.43 3.68 -2.10
N GLU A 65 -11.23 4.07 -1.69
CA GLU A 65 -9.99 3.87 -2.48
C GLU A 65 -9.75 2.39 -2.78
N LEU A 66 -9.81 1.51 -1.75
CA LEU A 66 -9.63 0.06 -1.91
C LEU A 66 -10.71 -0.56 -2.81
N SER A 67 -11.95 -0.09 -2.72
CA SER A 67 -13.02 -0.53 -3.61
C SER A 67 -12.75 -0.14 -5.05
N ARG A 68 -12.23 1.07 -5.31
CA ARG A 68 -11.87 1.51 -6.66
C ARG A 68 -10.68 0.70 -7.18
N LEU A 69 -9.64 0.50 -6.37
CA LEU A 69 -8.52 -0.38 -6.72
C LEU A 69 -8.98 -1.79 -7.10
N ARG A 70 -9.88 -2.40 -6.33
CA ARG A 70 -10.42 -3.75 -6.64
C ARG A 70 -11.22 -3.82 -7.94
N ARG A 71 -11.86 -2.73 -8.35
CA ARG A 71 -12.53 -2.67 -9.66
C ARG A 71 -11.53 -2.64 -10.80
N ILE A 72 -10.37 -2.02 -10.60
CA ILE A 72 -9.31 -1.90 -11.61
C ILE A 72 -8.47 -3.19 -11.66
N LEU A 73 -8.03 -3.67 -10.50
CA LEU A 73 -7.05 -4.75 -10.36
C LEU A 73 -7.69 -6.12 -10.10
N GLY A 74 -9.01 -6.18 -9.92
CA GLY A 74 -9.71 -7.42 -9.58
C GLY A 74 -9.32 -7.98 -8.21
N SER A 75 -9.03 -9.27 -8.17
CA SER A 75 -8.75 -10.04 -6.95
C SER A 75 -7.32 -9.87 -6.38
N VAL A 76 -6.51 -8.97 -6.96
CA VAL A 76 -5.13 -8.70 -6.51
C VAL A 76 -5.08 -8.26 -5.04
N ILE A 77 -6.10 -7.54 -4.55
CA ILE A 77 -6.16 -7.08 -3.16
C ILE A 77 -7.11 -7.94 -2.35
N GLU A 78 -6.54 -8.84 -1.55
CA GLU A 78 -7.28 -9.62 -0.56
C GLU A 78 -7.72 -8.73 0.62
N SER A 79 -8.71 -9.17 1.39
CA SER A 79 -9.22 -8.45 2.58
C SER A 79 -8.97 -9.25 3.85
N ARG A 80 -9.04 -8.55 4.99
CA ARG A 80 -8.98 -9.11 6.36
C ARG A 80 -7.68 -9.88 6.63
N PRO A 81 -6.58 -9.17 6.94
CA PRO A 81 -6.31 -7.76 6.63
C PRO A 81 -6.04 -7.55 5.13
N TYR A 82 -6.11 -6.30 4.66
CA TYR A 82 -5.85 -5.97 3.26
C TYR A 82 -4.40 -6.27 2.92
N ARG A 83 -4.16 -6.95 1.80
CA ARG A 83 -2.82 -7.34 1.34
C ARG A 83 -2.84 -7.63 -0.15
N ILE A 84 -1.66 -7.58 -0.77
CA ILE A 84 -1.49 -8.13 -2.11
C ILE A 84 -1.59 -9.65 -2.05
N SER A 85 -2.36 -10.24 -2.97
CA SER A 85 -2.54 -11.68 -3.04
C SER A 85 -1.21 -12.39 -3.28
N ALA A 86 -0.98 -13.47 -2.55
CA ALA A 86 0.21 -14.30 -2.74
C ALA A 86 0.21 -15.04 -4.08
N ALA A 87 -0.94 -15.11 -4.77
CA ALA A 87 -1.06 -15.68 -6.10
C ALA A 87 -0.57 -14.72 -7.20
N VAL A 88 -0.23 -13.48 -6.85
CA VAL A 88 0.20 -12.45 -7.80
C VAL A 88 1.64 -12.08 -7.50
N GLU A 89 2.52 -12.26 -8.48
CA GLU A 89 3.83 -11.62 -8.45
C GLU A 89 3.64 -10.11 -8.63
N PHE A 90 3.92 -9.34 -7.58
CA PHE A 90 3.78 -7.89 -7.56
C PHE A 90 5.13 -7.23 -7.36
N THR A 91 5.57 -6.46 -8.35
CA THR A 91 6.87 -5.81 -8.39
C THR A 91 6.73 -4.29 -8.53
N LEU A 92 7.80 -3.56 -8.22
CA LEU A 92 7.86 -2.10 -8.31
C LEU A 92 8.89 -1.69 -9.36
N GLU A 93 8.57 -0.65 -10.13
CA GLU A 93 9.48 0.01 -11.07
C GLU A 93 9.55 1.48 -10.69
N LEU A 94 10.70 1.96 -10.21
CA LEU A 94 10.84 3.30 -9.62
C LEU A 94 11.41 4.36 -10.57
N GLY A 95 11.93 3.97 -11.74
CA GLY A 95 12.58 4.91 -12.66
C GLY A 95 13.73 5.69 -12.03
N TYR A 96 13.88 6.98 -12.43
CA TYR A 96 14.85 7.92 -11.85
C TYR A 96 14.39 8.57 -10.54
N CYS A 97 13.22 8.18 -10.01
CA CYS A 97 12.83 8.52 -8.63
C CYS A 97 13.69 7.63 -7.74
N ASP A 98 14.87 8.13 -7.36
CA ASP A 98 15.96 7.29 -6.84
C ASP A 98 15.62 6.57 -5.53
N THR A 99 14.49 6.87 -4.85
CA THR A 99 14.08 6.08 -3.69
C THR A 99 12.57 6.02 -3.45
N LEU A 100 12.10 4.90 -2.86
CA LEU A 100 10.79 4.82 -2.19
C LEU A 100 10.54 5.93 -1.16
N ALA A 101 11.57 6.64 -0.72
CA ALA A 101 11.49 7.73 0.25
C ALA A 101 10.84 9.02 -0.32
N ASP A 102 10.78 9.16 -1.65
CA ASP A 102 10.07 10.26 -2.30
C ASP A 102 8.55 10.16 -2.12
N TYR A 103 8.02 8.95 -1.89
CA TYR A 103 6.64 8.77 -1.47
C TYR A 103 6.53 9.08 0.02
N ALA A 104 6.02 10.28 0.33
CA ALA A 104 5.88 10.81 1.70
C ALA A 104 5.27 9.80 2.69
N VAL A 105 4.30 8.99 2.23
CA VAL A 105 3.65 7.93 3.01
C VAL A 105 4.63 6.87 3.53
N LEU A 106 5.67 6.54 2.75
CA LEU A 106 6.69 5.57 3.13
C LEU A 106 7.79 6.21 4.00
N ARG A 107 7.96 7.53 3.95
CA ARG A 107 8.92 8.24 4.79
C ARG A 107 8.54 8.14 6.28
N GLU A 108 7.25 8.22 6.60
CA GLU A 108 6.73 8.03 7.97
C GLU A 108 6.54 6.57 8.36
N ALA A 109 6.11 5.71 7.42
CA ALA A 109 6.03 4.25 7.65
C ALA A 109 7.40 3.55 7.75
N ASN A 110 8.50 4.29 7.62
CA ASN A 110 9.88 3.84 7.89
C ASN A 110 10.27 3.97 9.37
N ALA A 111 9.45 4.61 10.22
CA ALA A 111 9.64 4.47 11.66
C ALA A 111 9.43 2.98 11.99
N PRO A 112 10.41 2.28 12.60
CA PRO A 112 10.14 0.96 13.15
C PRO A 112 8.91 1.10 14.05
N PRO A 113 8.00 0.10 14.09
CA PRO A 113 6.90 0.14 15.03
C PRO A 113 7.51 0.36 16.41
N GLU A 114 7.35 1.57 16.96
CA GLU A 114 7.83 1.88 18.30
C GLU A 114 7.12 0.87 19.20
N ASN A 115 7.89 -0.04 19.79
CA ASN A 115 7.39 -1.09 20.66
C ASN A 115 6.63 -0.45 21.83
N ASP A 116 5.30 -0.38 21.72
CA ASP A 116 4.41 0.01 22.81
C ASP A 116 4.19 -1.17 23.78
N GLU A 117 5.29 -1.76 24.27
CA GLU A 117 5.26 -2.85 25.27
C GLU A 117 5.98 -2.49 26.60
N PHE A 118 6.78 -1.41 26.67
CA PHE A 118 7.57 -1.09 27.88
C PHE A 118 7.28 0.27 28.52
N ARG A 119 6.02 0.73 28.50
CA ARG A 119 5.54 1.79 29.41
C ARG A 119 4.48 1.30 30.40
N ARG A 120 4.73 0.16 31.05
CA ARG A 120 4.21 -0.06 32.41
C ARG A 120 5.19 0.55 33.41
N ARG A 121 4.63 1.41 34.26
CA ARG A 121 5.26 2.32 35.23
C ARG A 121 6.17 1.61 36.25
N PRO A 122 7.07 2.35 36.92
CA PRO A 122 7.86 1.82 38.03
C PRO A 122 6.95 1.63 39.25
N HIS A 123 6.95 0.43 39.82
CA HIS A 123 6.53 0.18 41.19
C HIS A 123 7.45 -0.89 41.78
N GLY A 124 8.20 -0.50 42.82
CA GLY A 124 9.19 -1.29 43.52
C GLY A 124 10.24 -0.37 44.11
#